data_AF-O93701-F1
#
_entry.id   AF-O93701-F1
#
_cell.length_a   1.000
_cell.length_b   1.000
_cell.length_c   1.000
_cell.angle_alpha   90.00
_cell.angle_beta   90.00
_cell.angle_gamma   90.00
#
_symmetry.space_group_name_H-M   'P 1'
#
loop_
_entity.id
_entity.type
_entity.pdbx_description
1 polymer ?
#
loop_
_entity_poly.entity_id
_entity_poly.type
_entity_poly.pdbx_seq_one_letter_code
_entity_poly.pdbx_strand_id
1 'polypeptide(L)'
;MKMNYHLNIKMFIFPFSKNKNMEQIVDFPDPADYQYPEELKLPDGTILMGRTYAESGIIMNRKKWKLYITYERIDKDPDNPRPIVRSTQNGIIYRMPPDSITQSIAGYIKENPGCTPEEVMGFILAWVQSEGVDLSNEDRMFGWASYVYDAISLLAIYGLIRIEK
;
A
#
# COMPACT_ATOMS: atom_id res chain seq x y z
N MET A 1 13.17 -19.76 -44.69
CA MET A 1 11.89 -19.26 -44.11
C MET A 1 12.23 -18.61 -42.77
N LYS A 2 12.40 -17.28 -42.74
CA LYS A 2 12.74 -16.52 -41.52
C LYS A 2 11.52 -15.67 -41.18
N MET A 3 10.87 -15.95 -40.05
CA MET A 3 9.75 -15.17 -39.52
C MET A 3 10.30 -14.12 -38.55
N ASN A 4 10.24 -12.86 -38.97
CA ASN A 4 10.46 -11.70 -38.11
C ASN A 4 9.16 -11.43 -37.35
N TYR A 5 9.19 -11.55 -36.03
CA TYR A 5 8.13 -11.03 -35.17
C TYR A 5 8.50 -9.60 -34.76
N HIS A 6 7.87 -8.61 -35.41
CA HIS A 6 7.81 -7.26 -34.87
C HIS A 6 6.81 -7.25 -33.71
N LEU A 7 7.34 -7.25 -32.48
CA LEU A 7 6.56 -6.92 -31.29
C LEU A 7 6.17 -5.45 -31.35
N ASN A 8 4.88 -5.18 -31.55
CA ASN A 8 4.30 -3.85 -31.50
C ASN A 8 3.96 -3.53 -30.04
N ILE A 9 4.96 -3.08 -29.26
CA ILE A 9 4.75 -2.61 -27.90
C ILE A 9 4.15 -1.21 -27.99
N LYS A 10 2.83 -1.10 -27.83
CA LYS A 10 2.17 0.17 -27.56
C LYS A 10 2.61 0.67 -26.18
N MET A 11 3.70 1.42 -26.18
CA MET A 11 4.14 2.27 -25.09
C MET A 11 3.02 3.29 -24.83
N PHE A 12 2.34 3.19 -23.69
CA PHE A 12 1.47 4.27 -23.21
C PHE A 12 2.36 5.42 -22.74
N ILE A 13 2.67 6.33 -23.66
CA ILE A 13 3.30 7.61 -23.35
C ILE A 13 2.18 8.56 -22.94
N PHE A 14 2.04 8.82 -21.65
CA PHE A 14 1.20 9.91 -21.16
C PHE A 14 1.78 11.25 -21.65
N PRO A 15 0.96 12.21 -22.12
CA PRO A 15 1.45 13.49 -22.59
C PRO A 15 1.95 14.32 -21.40
N PHE A 16 3.28 14.43 -21.26
CA PHE A 16 3.93 15.33 -20.31
C PHE A 16 3.67 16.78 -20.71
N SER A 17 2.80 17.46 -19.97
CA SER A 17 2.69 18.91 -20.01
C SER A 17 3.95 19.52 -19.37
N LYS A 18 4.71 20.30 -20.16
CA LYS A 18 5.87 21.07 -19.69
C LYS A 18 5.40 22.23 -18.81
N ASN A 19 5.40 22.02 -17.49
CA ASN A 19 5.54 23.09 -16.51
C ASN A 19 6.74 22.79 -15.62
N LYS A 20 7.76 23.65 -15.66
CA LYS A 20 8.91 23.59 -14.75
C LYS A 20 8.44 24.01 -13.35
N ASN A 21 8.69 23.17 -12.35
CA ASN A 21 8.51 23.40 -10.91
C ASN A 21 7.08 23.26 -10.32
N MET A 22 6.30 22.29 -10.76
CA MET A 22 5.27 21.69 -9.88
C MET A 22 5.73 20.28 -9.54
N GLU A 23 6.06 20.02 -8.27
CA GLU A 23 6.18 18.64 -7.81
C GLU A 23 4.82 17.97 -8.10
N GLN A 24 4.80 16.98 -9.00
CA GLN A 24 3.56 16.35 -9.41
C GLN A 24 3.01 15.54 -8.22
N ILE A 25 1.88 15.98 -7.68
CA ILE A 25 1.14 15.23 -6.66
C ILE A 25 0.39 14.11 -7.38
N VAL A 26 0.68 12.86 -7.02
CA VAL A 26 0.05 11.66 -7.56
C VAL A 26 -0.98 11.15 -6.54
N ASP A 27 -2.15 10.71 -6.98
CA ASP A 27 -3.10 10.06 -6.05
C ASP A 27 -2.59 8.66 -5.71
N PHE A 28 -2.52 8.34 -4.41
CA PHE A 28 -2.27 6.97 -3.97
C PHE A 28 -3.48 6.09 -4.30
N PRO A 29 -3.29 4.87 -4.85
CA PRO A 29 -4.40 4.01 -5.22
C PRO A 29 -5.19 3.54 -4.00
N ASP A 30 -6.52 3.41 -4.15
CA ASP A 30 -7.33 2.72 -3.15
C ASP A 30 -7.06 1.20 -3.24
N PRO A 31 -6.73 0.53 -2.12
CA PRO A 31 -6.57 -0.93 -2.11
C PRO A 31 -7.76 -1.71 -2.65
N ALA A 32 -9.00 -1.20 -2.55
CA ALA A 32 -10.20 -1.87 -3.08
C ALA A 32 -10.29 -1.81 -4.62
N ASP A 33 -9.80 -0.74 -5.22
CA ASP A 33 -9.92 -0.48 -6.67
C ASP A 33 -8.62 -0.81 -7.44
N TYR A 34 -7.55 -1.14 -6.73
CA TYR A 34 -6.26 -1.42 -7.34
C TYR A 34 -6.29 -2.71 -8.17
N GLN A 35 -5.77 -2.63 -9.39
CA GLN A 35 -5.63 -3.79 -10.28
C GLN A 35 -4.40 -4.59 -9.89
N TYR A 36 -4.56 -5.53 -8.96
CA TYR A 36 -3.45 -6.36 -8.49
C TYR A 36 -2.93 -7.27 -9.61
N PRO A 37 -1.60 -7.27 -9.86
CA PRO A 37 -0.98 -8.31 -10.67
C PRO A 37 -0.99 -9.66 -9.94
N GLU A 38 -0.72 -10.75 -10.65
CA GLU A 38 -0.62 -12.10 -10.04
C GLU A 38 0.40 -12.18 -8.90
N GLU A 39 1.48 -11.39 -9.01
CA GLU A 39 2.49 -11.25 -7.96
C GLU A 39 2.83 -9.78 -7.76
N LEU A 40 2.62 -9.29 -6.54
CA LEU A 40 3.04 -7.96 -6.12
C LEU A 40 4.39 -8.07 -5.42
N LYS A 41 5.41 -7.41 -5.96
CA LYS A 41 6.79 -7.52 -5.48
C LYS A 41 7.36 -6.18 -5.03
N LEU A 42 8.21 -6.23 -4.01
CA LEU A 42 9.13 -5.15 -3.69
C LEU A 42 10.20 -5.00 -4.79
N PRO A 43 10.89 -3.84 -4.86
CA PRO A 43 11.98 -3.62 -5.82
C PRO A 43 13.13 -4.64 -5.73
N ASP A 44 13.34 -5.25 -4.55
CA ASP A 44 14.35 -6.29 -4.33
C ASP A 44 13.92 -7.70 -4.79
N GLY A 45 12.74 -7.82 -5.39
CA GLY A 45 12.18 -9.08 -5.89
C GLY A 45 11.36 -9.87 -4.86
N THR A 46 11.24 -9.39 -3.62
CA THR A 46 10.43 -10.05 -2.58
C THR A 46 8.96 -10.04 -2.92
N ILE A 47 8.33 -11.20 -2.88
CA ILE A 47 6.88 -11.34 -3.07
C ILE A 47 6.16 -10.88 -1.79
N LEU A 48 5.34 -9.83 -1.92
CA LEU A 48 4.42 -9.39 -0.87
C LEU A 48 3.11 -10.17 -0.97
N MET A 49 2.51 -10.15 -2.16
CA MET A 49 1.27 -10.87 -2.49
C MET A 49 1.56 -11.81 -3.65
N GLY A 50 1.21 -13.09 -3.48
CA GLY A 50 1.31 -14.11 -4.52
C GLY A 50 -0.07 -14.49 -5.07
N ARG A 51 -0.14 -15.52 -5.92
CA ARG A 51 -1.42 -15.99 -6.48
C ARG A 51 -2.32 -16.60 -5.41
N THR A 52 -1.72 -17.09 -4.33
CA THR A 52 -2.41 -17.64 -3.17
C THR A 52 -1.96 -16.99 -1.87
N TYR A 53 -2.76 -17.14 -0.82
CA TYR A 53 -2.41 -16.71 0.53
C TYR A 53 -1.12 -17.38 1.05
N ALA A 54 -0.88 -18.64 0.69
CA ALA A 54 0.33 -19.37 1.08
C ALA A 54 1.59 -18.87 0.37
N GLU A 55 1.44 -18.24 -0.79
CA GLU A 55 2.53 -17.60 -1.55
C GLU A 55 2.74 -16.13 -1.15
N SER A 56 1.80 -15.56 -0.40
CA SER A 56 1.83 -14.14 -0.01
C SER A 56 2.77 -13.94 1.17
N GLY A 57 3.97 -13.41 0.89
CA GLY A 57 5.03 -13.19 1.87
C GLY A 57 4.59 -12.31 3.04
N ILE A 58 3.74 -11.30 2.81
CA ILE A 58 3.22 -10.42 3.87
C ILE A 58 2.38 -11.18 4.91
N ILE A 59 1.69 -12.23 4.48
CA ILE A 59 0.81 -13.07 5.31
C ILE A 59 1.60 -14.19 5.98
N MET A 60 2.49 -14.84 5.23
CA MET A 60 3.34 -15.92 5.74
C MET A 60 4.35 -15.43 6.77
N ASN A 61 4.80 -14.17 6.65
CA ASN A 61 5.74 -13.55 7.58
C ASN A 61 5.11 -12.47 8.46
N ARG A 62 3.78 -12.44 8.56
CA ARG A 62 3.03 -11.42 9.30
C ARG A 62 3.44 -11.21 10.76
N LYS A 63 4.10 -12.19 11.38
CA LYS A 63 4.60 -12.12 12.78
C LYS A 63 6.07 -11.74 12.89
N LYS A 64 6.81 -11.75 11.77
CA LYS A 64 8.27 -11.61 11.74
C LYS A 64 8.66 -10.28 11.12
N TRP A 65 8.09 -9.96 9.97
CA TRP A 65 8.39 -8.74 9.25
C TRP A 65 8.02 -7.51 10.05
N LYS A 66 8.83 -6.47 9.91
CA LYS A 66 8.75 -5.23 10.69
C LYS A 66 8.51 -4.06 9.76
N LEU A 67 7.51 -3.24 10.10
CA LEU A 67 7.03 -2.14 9.27
C LEU A 67 7.54 -0.80 9.81
N TYR A 68 7.95 0.09 8.90
CA TYR A 68 8.38 1.45 9.25
C TYR A 68 7.91 2.44 8.20
N ILE A 69 7.46 3.61 8.63
CA ILE A 69 7.14 4.72 7.73
C ILE A 69 8.39 5.22 7.01
N THR A 70 8.22 5.53 5.73
CA THR A 70 9.23 6.16 4.88
C THR A 70 8.63 7.28 4.05
N TYR A 71 7.82 8.12 4.70
CA TYR A 71 7.33 9.36 4.13
C TYR A 71 7.33 10.46 5.19
N GLU A 72 7.35 11.70 4.72
CA GLU A 72 7.05 12.89 5.52
C GLU A 72 5.72 13.49 5.07
N ARG A 73 4.91 13.99 6.01
CA ARG A 73 3.70 14.76 5.66
C ARG A 73 4.13 16.18 5.31
N ILE A 74 3.68 16.69 4.17
CA ILE A 74 4.09 18.00 3.64
C ILE A 74 2.95 19.02 3.59
N ASP A 75 1.69 18.59 3.74
CA ASP A 75 0.59 19.52 3.95
C ASP A 75 0.57 20.06 5.39
N LYS A 76 0.13 21.32 5.54
CA LYS A 76 0.10 22.04 6.82
C LYS A 76 -1.20 21.87 7.60
N ASP A 77 -2.24 21.37 6.95
CA ASP A 77 -3.57 21.22 7.52
C ASP A 77 -3.67 19.85 8.21
N PRO A 78 -3.62 19.77 9.55
CA PRO A 78 -3.65 18.48 10.24
C PRO A 78 -4.94 17.69 9.95
N ASP A 79 -6.05 18.39 9.69
CA ASP A 79 -7.39 17.83 9.53
C ASP A 79 -7.74 17.52 8.06
N ASN A 80 -6.78 17.72 7.14
CA ASN A 80 -6.97 17.37 5.75
C ASN A 80 -7.34 15.89 5.61
N PRO A 81 -8.54 15.56 5.06
CA PRO A 81 -9.02 14.18 4.95
C PRO A 81 -8.21 13.35 3.94
N ARG A 82 -7.35 13.99 3.15
CA ARG A 82 -6.44 13.35 2.19
C ARG A 82 -5.03 13.92 2.35
N PRO A 83 -4.30 13.52 3.41
CA PRO A 83 -2.95 14.01 3.68
C PRO A 83 -2.04 13.90 2.45
N ILE A 84 -1.17 14.89 2.28
CA ILE A 84 -0.16 14.92 1.21
C ILE A 84 1.17 14.55 1.83
N VAL A 85 1.76 13.47 1.32
CA VAL A 85 2.99 12.89 1.85
C VAL A 85 4.05 12.79 0.76
N ARG A 86 5.32 13.00 1.12
CA ARG A 86 6.46 12.77 0.25
C ARG A 86 7.19 11.51 0.68
N SER A 87 7.32 10.52 -0.21
CA SER A 87 8.13 9.33 0.07
C SER A 87 9.60 9.73 0.22
N THR A 88 10.22 9.30 1.31
CA THR A 88 11.66 9.47 1.53
C THR A 88 12.50 8.41 0.81
N GLN A 89 11.86 7.39 0.21
CA GLN A 89 12.54 6.36 -0.58
C GLN A 89 12.71 6.75 -2.05
N ASN A 90 11.65 7.30 -2.66
CA ASN A 90 11.61 7.58 -4.10
C ASN A 90 11.39 9.06 -4.45
N GLY A 91 11.12 9.93 -3.45
CA GLY A 91 10.92 11.37 -3.63
C GLY A 91 9.56 11.77 -4.23
N ILE A 92 8.68 10.82 -4.55
CA ILE A 92 7.37 11.07 -5.14
C ILE A 92 6.41 11.60 -4.06
N ILE A 93 5.56 12.54 -4.46
CA ILE A 93 4.53 13.12 -3.60
C ILE A 93 3.20 12.45 -3.89
N TYR A 94 2.60 11.92 -2.85
CA TYR A 94 1.34 11.21 -2.88
C TYR A 94 0.25 11.97 -2.13
N ARG A 95 -0.95 12.01 -2.68
CA ARG A 95 -2.17 12.33 -1.95
C ARG A 95 -2.78 11.03 -1.46
N MET A 96 -2.86 10.85 -0.14
CA MET A 96 -3.44 9.67 0.48
C MET A 96 -4.93 9.52 0.09
N PRO A 97 -5.46 8.29 0.06
CA PRO A 97 -6.87 8.06 -0.22
C PRO A 97 -7.71 8.60 0.95
N PRO A 98 -8.97 9.01 0.73
CA PRO A 98 -9.87 9.40 1.82
C PRO A 98 -10.26 8.21 2.71
N ASP A 99 -9.86 7.00 2.35
CA ASP A 99 -10.04 5.79 3.14
C ASP A 99 -9.37 5.91 4.51
N SER A 100 -10.20 5.86 5.55
CA SER A 100 -9.78 5.93 6.94
C SER A 100 -8.93 4.73 7.36
N ILE A 101 -9.03 3.57 6.71
CA ILE A 101 -8.31 2.36 7.12
C ILE A 101 -6.85 2.45 6.71
N THR A 102 -6.57 2.76 5.46
CA THR A 102 -5.22 2.96 4.93
C THR A 102 -4.50 4.06 5.70
N GLN A 103 -5.22 5.15 6.03
CA GLN A 103 -4.69 6.20 6.89
C GLN A 103 -4.40 5.71 8.31
N SER A 104 -5.30 4.93 8.91
CA SER A 104 -5.12 4.36 10.26
C SER A 104 -3.98 3.35 10.30
N ILE A 105 -3.79 2.54 9.25
CA ILE A 105 -2.65 1.63 9.09
C ILE A 105 -1.35 2.43 9.08
N ALA A 106 -1.27 3.47 8.25
CA ALA A 106 -0.08 4.30 8.18
C ALA A 106 0.18 5.05 9.50
N GLY A 107 -0.87 5.54 10.16
CA GLY A 107 -0.81 6.17 11.49
C GLY A 107 -0.28 5.21 12.55
N TYR A 108 -0.83 4.00 12.62
CA TYR A 108 -0.40 2.99 13.58
C TYR A 108 1.08 2.60 13.39
N ILE A 109 1.52 2.40 12.15
CA ILE A 109 2.93 2.10 11.84
C ILE A 109 3.85 3.27 12.24
N LYS A 110 3.38 4.51 12.08
CA LYS A 110 4.12 5.71 12.47
C LYS A 110 4.31 5.80 13.99
N GLU A 111 3.26 5.49 14.74
CA GLU A 111 3.25 5.52 16.20
C GLU A 111 3.96 4.32 16.82
N ASN A 112 4.01 3.19 16.09
CA ASN A 112 4.63 1.94 16.53
C ASN A 112 5.67 1.44 15.52
N PRO A 113 6.80 2.14 15.30
CA PRO A 113 7.83 1.69 14.36
C PRO A 113 8.37 0.30 14.74
N GLY A 114 8.43 -0.62 13.78
CA GLY A 114 8.80 -2.01 14.04
C GLY A 114 7.63 -2.90 14.47
N CYS A 115 6.39 -2.43 14.36
CA CYS A 115 5.23 -3.30 14.45
C CYS A 115 5.22 -4.33 13.31
N THR A 116 4.53 -5.43 13.54
CA THR A 116 4.34 -6.52 12.59
C THR A 116 3.03 -6.33 11.81
N PRO A 117 2.90 -6.90 10.59
CA PRO A 117 1.62 -6.92 9.89
C PRO A 117 0.46 -7.52 10.70
N GLU A 118 0.72 -8.53 11.54
CA GLU A 118 -0.30 -9.13 12.41
C GLU A 118 -0.78 -8.16 13.49
N GLU A 119 0.11 -7.34 14.06
CA GLU A 119 -0.27 -6.30 15.04
C GLU A 119 -1.12 -5.20 14.39
N VAL A 120 -0.75 -4.76 13.19
CA VAL A 120 -1.57 -3.79 12.41
C VAL A 120 -2.95 -4.37 12.13
N MET A 121 -3.02 -5.61 11.64
CA MET A 121 -4.29 -6.30 11.39
C MET A 121 -5.14 -6.40 12.66
N GLY A 122 -4.55 -6.81 13.78
CA GLY A 122 -5.25 -6.89 15.06
C GLY A 122 -5.82 -5.55 15.52
N PHE A 123 -5.04 -4.47 15.38
CA PHE A 123 -5.49 -3.11 15.68
C PHE A 123 -6.68 -2.69 14.81
N ILE A 124 -6.59 -2.85 13.49
CA ILE A 124 -7.67 -2.45 12.57
C ILE A 124 -8.93 -3.28 12.81
N LEU A 125 -8.81 -4.60 12.99
CA LEU A 125 -9.98 -5.45 13.29
C LEU A 125 -10.66 -5.05 14.60
N ALA A 126 -9.89 -4.77 15.65
CA ALA A 126 -10.44 -4.29 16.92
C ALA A 126 -11.15 -2.92 16.76
N TRP A 127 -10.56 -2.02 15.97
CA TRP A 127 -11.15 -0.72 15.69
C TRP A 127 -12.48 -0.84 14.92
N VAL A 128 -12.52 -1.54 13.78
CA VAL A 128 -13.77 -1.68 13.02
C VAL A 128 -14.85 -2.40 13.81
N GLN A 129 -14.48 -3.35 14.68
CA GLN A 129 -15.42 -3.99 15.59
C GLN A 129 -16.00 -2.99 16.60
N SER A 130 -15.18 -2.07 17.12
CA SER A 130 -15.65 -0.99 18.00
C SER A 130 -16.57 0.01 17.30
N GLU A 131 -16.42 0.18 15.98
CA GLU A 131 -17.33 0.97 15.13
C GLU A 131 -18.63 0.22 14.74
N GLY A 132 -18.83 -0.99 15.28
CA GLY A 132 -20.07 -1.76 15.10
C GLY A 132 -20.05 -2.77 13.96
N VAL A 133 -18.89 -3.03 13.36
CA VAL A 133 -18.75 -4.13 12.38
C VAL A 133 -18.78 -5.47 13.10
N ASP A 134 -19.75 -6.31 12.74
CA ASP A 134 -19.79 -7.69 13.22
C ASP A 134 -18.77 -8.56 12.47
N LEU A 135 -17.72 -8.95 13.19
CA LEU A 135 -16.63 -9.83 12.72
C LEU A 135 -16.83 -11.31 13.09
N SER A 136 -17.99 -11.69 13.64
CA SER A 136 -18.27 -13.11 13.96
C SER A 136 -18.44 -13.98 12.71
N ASN A 137 -18.75 -13.35 11.57
CA ASN A 137 -18.78 -13.99 10.27
C ASN A 137 -17.36 -14.12 9.70
N GLU A 138 -16.92 -15.36 9.46
CA GLU A 138 -15.56 -15.67 8.98
C GLU A 138 -15.24 -15.01 7.64
N ASP A 139 -16.16 -15.03 6.67
CA ASP A 139 -15.94 -14.43 5.34
C ASP A 139 -15.71 -12.92 5.45
N ARG A 140 -16.46 -12.25 6.32
CA ARG A 140 -16.32 -10.81 6.55
C ARG A 140 -15.01 -10.49 7.28
N MET A 141 -14.65 -11.25 8.31
CA MET A 141 -13.36 -11.12 8.99
C MET A 141 -12.21 -11.30 8.00
N PHE A 142 -12.32 -12.30 7.12
CA PHE A 142 -11.34 -12.56 6.08
C PHE A 142 -11.22 -11.41 5.08
N GLY A 143 -12.35 -10.87 4.60
CA GLY A 143 -12.35 -9.71 3.71
C GLY A 143 -11.64 -8.49 4.32
N TRP A 144 -11.88 -8.22 5.60
CA TRP A 144 -11.16 -7.15 6.31
C TRP A 144 -9.67 -7.43 6.46
N ALA A 145 -9.30 -8.66 6.84
CA ALA A 145 -7.90 -9.04 6.96
C ALA A 145 -7.16 -8.89 5.63
N SER A 146 -7.75 -9.35 4.53
CA SER A 146 -7.19 -9.19 3.18
C SER A 146 -7.00 -7.73 2.80
N TYR A 147 -8.00 -6.87 3.04
CA TYR A 147 -7.88 -5.43 2.79
C TYR A 147 -6.71 -4.79 3.54
N VAL A 148 -6.48 -5.18 4.81
CA VAL A 148 -5.34 -4.67 5.57
C VAL A 148 -4.02 -5.09 4.95
N TYR A 149 -3.86 -6.36 4.56
CA TYR A 149 -2.63 -6.83 3.91
C TYR A 149 -2.39 -6.19 2.54
N ASP A 150 -3.45 -5.96 1.79
CA ASP A 150 -3.46 -5.25 0.52
C ASP A 150 -2.97 -3.80 0.71
N ALA A 151 -3.56 -3.08 1.66
CA ALA A 151 -3.16 -1.71 2.01
C ALA A 151 -1.69 -1.62 2.45
N ILE A 152 -1.23 -2.51 3.33
CA ILE A 152 0.18 -2.58 3.75
C ILE A 152 1.09 -2.82 2.53
N SER A 153 0.69 -3.74 1.64
CA SER A 153 1.51 -4.09 0.47
C SER A 153 1.60 -2.95 -0.53
N LEU A 154 0.51 -2.21 -0.75
CA LEU A 154 0.53 -1.00 -1.57
C LEU A 154 1.36 0.12 -0.95
N LEU A 155 1.22 0.37 0.35
CA LEU A 155 2.08 1.33 1.04
C LEU A 155 3.57 1.00 0.85
N ALA A 156 3.91 -0.29 0.84
CA ALA A 156 5.29 -0.75 0.66
C ALA A 156 5.79 -0.55 -0.78
N ILE A 157 5.03 -0.96 -1.80
CA ILE A 157 5.47 -0.84 -3.21
C ILE A 157 5.51 0.61 -3.70
N TYR A 158 4.70 1.50 -3.12
CA TYR A 158 4.76 2.94 -3.38
C TYR A 158 5.81 3.67 -2.52
N GLY A 159 6.59 2.95 -1.71
CA GLY A 159 7.69 3.50 -0.93
C GLY A 159 7.25 4.40 0.23
N LEU A 160 6.00 4.25 0.69
CA LEU A 160 5.46 4.95 1.86
C LEU A 160 5.79 4.22 3.16
N ILE A 161 6.02 2.91 3.09
CA ILE A 161 6.64 2.14 4.17
C ILE A 161 7.81 1.30 3.64
N ARG A 162 8.69 0.90 4.55
CA ARG A 162 9.68 -0.16 4.31
C ARG A 162 9.39 -1.36 5.20
N ILE A 163 9.82 -2.52 4.72
CA ILE A 163 9.69 -3.81 5.39
C ILE A 163 11.09 -4.32 5.71
N GLU A 164 11.36 -4.60 6.99
CA GLU A 164 12.54 -5.37 7.42
C GLU A 164 12.12 -6.81 7.69
N LYS A 165 12.96 -7.78 7.29
CA LYS A 165 12.65 -9.21 7.27
C LYS A 165 13.31 -9.98 8.40
#